data_AF-A0A7C1T5J2-F1
#
_entry.id   AF-A0A7C1T5J2-F1
#
_cell.length_a   1.000
_cell.length_b   1.000
_cell.length_c   1.000
_cell.angle_alpha   90.00
_cell.angle_beta   90.00
_cell.angle_gamma   90.00
#
_symmetry.space_group_name_H-M   'P 1'
#
loop_
_entity.id
_entity.type
_entity.pdbx_description
1 polymer ?
#
loop_
_entity_poly.entity_id
_entity_poly.type
_entity_poly.pdbx_seq_one_letter_code
_entity_poly.pdbx_strand_id
1 'polypeptide(L)'
;MAKHRSRRQQRGSTYAIALIVLLVLGTLATVLGWSAFMQTQHAQRKEAQLRLESLLQSGVTYARWARCYQGRNLPLTFTLNLSEGRVNGRVDADRRYGDNAMKIQVSATYKDQTRSITRIVDGTQKTRSTTEFALFLDDDLVVGSGKKLSIEGDLHANNNIQVQPGGVLNVDGALSSSRQLIGTVTAMLYTEQFGRLVPNDLPTLGALYSQATQLIGGNQTLPFGLTLANDSVYYVQGNLRLQGSLRGCAIVAVEGNLKFTGDTNYADPDSLYVFFAEGNIRVPAGRRVVGLLISLDGNVVLEDKAQVTGGIIILDGDLQLQGEATLKHDPRINTHLLRELTGMADNM
;
A
#
# COMPACT_ATOMS: atom_id res chain seq x y z
N MET A 1 90.17 -14.22 -16.05
CA MET A 1 89.29 -14.84 -15.04
C MET A 1 88.23 -13.81 -14.66
N ALA A 2 86.94 -14.20 -14.59
CA ALA A 2 85.73 -13.36 -14.40
C ALA A 2 85.30 -12.55 -15.66
N LYS A 3 84.03 -12.47 -16.11
CA LYS A 3 82.75 -12.90 -15.52
C LYS A 3 81.67 -12.96 -16.64
N HIS A 4 81.71 -13.95 -17.52
CA HIS A 4 80.64 -14.22 -18.50
C HIS A 4 79.48 -15.00 -17.82
N ARG A 5 78.70 -14.34 -16.93
CA ARG A 5 77.57 -14.98 -16.23
C ARG A 5 76.26 -14.19 -16.15
N SER A 6 76.10 -13.03 -16.80
CA SER A 6 74.88 -12.21 -16.63
C SER A 6 73.73 -12.46 -17.63
N ARG A 7 73.96 -13.08 -18.79
CA ARG A 7 72.92 -13.21 -19.84
C ARG A 7 71.89 -14.34 -19.63
N ARG A 8 72.16 -15.32 -18.76
CA ARG A 8 71.21 -16.42 -18.46
C ARG A 8 70.16 -16.06 -17.40
N GLN A 9 70.44 -15.11 -16.49
CA GLN A 9 69.50 -14.69 -15.46
C GLN A 9 68.43 -13.71 -15.95
N GLN A 10 68.72 -12.85 -16.93
CA GLN A 10 67.75 -11.88 -17.44
C GLN A 10 66.58 -12.54 -18.18
N ARG A 11 66.83 -13.58 -19.00
CA ARG A 11 65.77 -14.29 -19.73
C ARG A 11 64.77 -15.00 -18.81
N GLY A 12 65.23 -15.58 -17.70
CA GLY A 12 64.36 -16.23 -16.70
C GLY A 12 63.38 -15.24 -16.05
N SER A 13 63.82 -14.00 -15.78
CA SER A 13 62.95 -12.97 -15.22
C SER A 13 61.88 -12.49 -16.21
N THR A 14 62.22 -12.37 -17.50
CA THR A 14 61.26 -11.91 -18.52
C THR A 14 60.16 -12.94 -18.77
N TYR A 15 60.50 -14.23 -18.78
CA TYR A 15 59.50 -15.29 -18.85
C TYR A 15 58.63 -15.36 -17.60
N ALA A 16 59.20 -15.18 -16.40
CA ALA A 16 58.44 -15.15 -15.16
C ALA A 16 57.47 -13.96 -15.11
N ILE A 17 57.91 -12.76 -15.53
CA ILE A 17 57.06 -11.56 -15.60
C ILE A 17 55.95 -11.75 -16.64
N ALA A 18 56.25 -12.31 -17.82
CA ALA A 18 55.24 -12.57 -18.84
C ALA A 18 54.18 -13.59 -18.35
N LEU A 19 54.59 -14.61 -17.61
CA LEU A 19 53.69 -15.62 -17.03
C LEU A 19 52.80 -15.03 -15.93
N ILE A 20 53.36 -14.16 -15.08
CA ILE A 20 52.60 -13.44 -14.04
C ILE A 20 51.59 -12.48 -14.69
N VAL A 21 51.99 -11.74 -15.73
CA VAL A 21 51.07 -10.83 -16.44
C VAL A 21 49.94 -11.61 -17.13
N LEU A 22 50.24 -12.75 -17.76
CA LEU A 22 49.21 -13.64 -18.35
C LEU A 22 48.26 -14.19 -17.29
N LEU A 23 48.78 -14.56 -16.12
CA LEU A 23 47.98 -15.10 -15.02
C LEU A 23 47.07 -14.01 -14.42
N VAL A 24 47.58 -12.79 -14.27
CA VAL A 24 46.80 -11.63 -13.82
C VAL A 24 45.74 -11.23 -14.85
N LEU A 25 46.06 -11.23 -16.15
CA LEU A 25 45.08 -10.94 -17.20
C LEU A 25 43.99 -12.02 -17.29
N GLY A 26 44.36 -13.29 -17.11
CA GLY A 26 43.42 -14.41 -17.08
C GLY A 26 42.46 -14.32 -15.89
N THR A 27 42.96 -14.00 -14.69
CA THR A 27 42.09 -13.81 -13.52
C THR A 27 41.23 -12.55 -13.61
N LEU A 28 41.74 -11.46 -14.20
CA LEU A 28 40.93 -10.26 -14.42
C LEU A 28 39.78 -10.53 -15.40
N ALA A 29 40.04 -11.26 -16.49
CA ALA A 29 39.03 -11.60 -17.48
C ALA A 29 37.93 -12.51 -16.92
N THR A 30 38.28 -13.48 -16.06
CA THR A 30 37.27 -14.34 -15.41
C THR A 30 36.44 -13.59 -14.39
N VAL A 31 37.05 -12.70 -13.59
CA VAL A 31 36.33 -11.85 -12.63
C VAL A 31 35.38 -10.89 -13.34
N LEU A 32 35.83 -10.23 -14.42
CA LEU A 32 34.98 -9.33 -15.22
C LEU A 32 33.83 -10.09 -15.89
N GLY A 33 34.11 -11.29 -16.44
CA GLY A 33 33.09 -12.18 -17.00
C GLY A 33 32.05 -12.60 -15.97
N TRP A 34 32.47 -12.96 -14.76
CA TRP A 34 31.54 -13.28 -13.67
C TRP A 34 30.73 -12.07 -13.20
N SER A 35 31.33 -10.89 -13.09
CA SER A 35 30.59 -9.69 -12.71
C SER A 35 29.53 -9.31 -13.75
N ALA A 36 29.85 -9.41 -15.04
CA ALA A 36 28.91 -9.13 -16.12
C ALA A 36 27.79 -10.19 -16.17
N PHE A 37 28.11 -11.46 -15.93
CA PHE A 37 27.13 -12.54 -15.84
C PHE A 37 26.21 -12.39 -14.62
N MET A 38 26.74 -12.02 -13.45
CA MET A 38 25.93 -11.75 -12.26
C MET A 38 25.03 -10.53 -12.46
N GLN A 39 25.54 -9.45 -13.04
CA GLN A 39 24.75 -8.25 -13.34
C GLN A 39 23.62 -8.54 -14.33
N THR A 40 23.87 -9.33 -15.38
CA THR A 40 22.83 -9.73 -16.34
C THR A 40 21.79 -10.65 -15.70
N GLN A 41 22.18 -11.61 -14.85
CA GLN A 41 21.21 -12.42 -14.09
C GLN A 41 20.36 -11.60 -13.13
N HIS A 42 20.94 -10.62 -12.43
CA HIS A 42 20.18 -9.74 -11.54
C HIS A 42 19.19 -8.87 -12.32
N ALA A 43 19.61 -8.30 -13.45
CA ALA A 43 18.73 -7.53 -14.33
C ALA A 43 17.58 -8.38 -14.88
N GLN A 44 17.88 -9.60 -15.36
CA GLN A 44 16.86 -10.52 -15.86
C GLN A 44 15.86 -10.97 -14.79
N ARG A 45 16.32 -11.22 -13.55
CA ARG A 45 15.42 -11.56 -12.44
C ARG A 45 14.50 -10.40 -12.08
N LYS A 46 15.06 -9.18 -12.03
CA LYS A 46 14.27 -7.96 -11.75
C LYS A 46 13.24 -7.70 -12.85
N GLU A 47 13.63 -7.86 -14.11
CA GLU A 47 12.71 -7.76 -15.25
C GLU A 47 11.58 -8.80 -15.16
N ALA A 48 11.93 -10.08 -14.94
CA ALA A 48 10.94 -11.15 -14.84
C ALA A 48 9.95 -10.91 -13.69
N GLN A 49 10.43 -10.41 -12.54
CA GLN A 49 9.57 -10.04 -11.41
C GLN A 49 8.60 -8.92 -11.78
N LEU A 50 9.07 -7.84 -12.40
CA LEU A 50 8.21 -6.73 -12.82
C LEU A 50 7.17 -7.17 -13.84
N ARG A 51 7.56 -8.03 -14.80
CA ARG A 51 6.65 -8.57 -15.82
C ARG A 51 5.58 -9.49 -15.22
N LEU A 52 5.96 -10.41 -14.36
CA LEU A 52 5.01 -11.28 -13.64
C LEU A 52 4.00 -10.47 -12.84
N GLU A 53 4.46 -9.43 -12.13
CA GLU A 53 3.60 -8.58 -11.33
C GLU A 53 2.61 -7.79 -12.19
N SER A 54 3.08 -7.22 -13.31
CA SER A 54 2.22 -6.55 -14.30
C SER A 54 1.14 -7.48 -14.86
N LEU A 55 1.50 -8.73 -15.17
CA LEU A 55 0.57 -9.75 -15.68
C LEU A 55 -0.47 -10.15 -14.60
N LEU A 56 -0.05 -10.32 -13.35
CA LEU A 56 -0.94 -10.62 -12.23
C LEU A 56 -2.00 -9.53 -12.04
N GLN A 57 -1.59 -8.26 -12.03
CA GLN A 57 -2.53 -7.15 -11.89
C GLN A 57 -3.43 -7.00 -13.12
N SER A 58 -2.94 -7.27 -14.34
CA SER A 58 -3.79 -7.31 -15.54
C SER A 58 -4.93 -8.33 -15.39
N GLY A 59 -4.67 -9.46 -14.74
CA GLY A 59 -5.72 -10.41 -14.39
C GLY A 59 -6.72 -9.87 -13.37
N VAL A 60 -6.26 -9.14 -12.35
CA VAL A 60 -7.15 -8.49 -11.37
C VAL A 60 -8.03 -7.43 -12.03
N THR A 61 -7.45 -6.59 -12.89
CA THR A 61 -8.18 -5.58 -13.66
C THR A 61 -9.19 -6.20 -14.59
N TYR A 62 -8.82 -7.27 -15.32
CA TYR A 62 -9.75 -8.00 -16.17
C TYR A 62 -10.88 -8.62 -15.36
N ALA A 63 -10.60 -9.24 -14.22
CA ALA A 63 -11.61 -9.80 -13.33
C ALA A 63 -12.62 -8.75 -12.87
N ARG A 64 -12.15 -7.57 -12.44
CA ARG A 64 -13.01 -6.42 -12.12
C ARG A 64 -13.84 -6.01 -13.32
N TRP A 65 -13.21 -5.82 -14.47
CA TRP A 65 -13.92 -5.41 -15.68
C TRP A 65 -15.02 -6.41 -16.08
N ALA A 66 -14.69 -7.71 -16.08
CA ALA A 66 -15.60 -8.79 -16.44
C ALA A 66 -16.81 -8.85 -15.49
N ARG A 67 -16.60 -8.58 -14.19
CA ARG A 67 -17.69 -8.52 -13.23
C ARG A 67 -18.49 -7.22 -13.33
N CYS A 68 -17.84 -6.06 -13.21
CA CYS A 68 -18.51 -4.76 -13.07
C CYS A 68 -19.08 -4.20 -14.38
N TYR A 69 -18.44 -4.49 -15.52
CA TYR A 69 -18.84 -3.92 -16.83
C TYR A 69 -19.49 -4.94 -17.75
N GLN A 70 -19.08 -6.20 -17.71
CA GLN A 70 -19.77 -7.26 -18.48
C GLN A 70 -20.88 -7.95 -17.69
N GLY A 71 -21.00 -7.71 -16.38
CA GLY A 71 -22.03 -8.33 -15.54
C GLY A 71 -21.88 -9.84 -15.39
N ARG A 72 -20.66 -10.39 -15.54
CA ARG A 72 -20.47 -11.85 -15.44
C ARG A 72 -20.81 -12.36 -14.03
N ASN A 73 -21.44 -13.52 -13.96
CA ASN A 73 -21.78 -14.17 -12.69
C ASN A 73 -20.55 -14.78 -12.02
N LEU A 74 -20.57 -14.81 -10.69
CA LEU A 74 -19.58 -15.51 -9.87
C LEU A 74 -20.07 -16.95 -9.55
N PRO A 75 -19.15 -17.93 -9.41
CA PRO A 75 -17.71 -17.81 -9.64
C PRO A 75 -17.37 -17.69 -11.14
N LEU A 76 -16.29 -16.97 -11.45
CA LEU A 76 -15.80 -16.84 -12.83
C LEU A 76 -14.33 -17.25 -12.91
N THR A 77 -13.98 -17.95 -13.98
CA THR A 77 -12.58 -18.24 -14.33
C THR A 77 -12.24 -17.61 -15.67
N PHE A 78 -10.98 -17.26 -15.84
CA PHE A 78 -10.50 -16.67 -17.08
C PHE A 78 -9.05 -17.03 -17.38
N THR A 79 -8.73 -16.98 -18.67
CA THR A 79 -7.37 -17.11 -19.18
C THR A 79 -7.12 -15.98 -20.17
N LEU A 80 -6.06 -15.22 -19.95
CA LEU A 80 -5.57 -14.21 -20.89
C LEU A 80 -4.23 -14.69 -21.45
N ASN A 81 -4.16 -14.82 -22.77
CA ASN A 81 -2.91 -15.04 -23.48
C ASN A 81 -2.44 -13.68 -23.99
N LEU A 82 -1.49 -13.09 -23.28
CA LEU A 82 -0.90 -11.80 -23.63
C LEU A 82 0.39 -12.03 -24.40
N SER A 83 0.82 -11.05 -25.19
CA SER A 83 2.08 -11.12 -25.96
C SER A 83 3.29 -11.40 -25.06
N GLU A 84 3.21 -10.94 -23.81
CA GLU A 84 4.28 -11.05 -22.83
C GLU A 84 4.14 -12.25 -21.90
N GLY A 85 3.06 -13.03 -21.92
CA GLY A 85 2.88 -14.15 -21.00
C GLY A 85 1.43 -14.60 -20.83
N ARG A 86 1.21 -15.55 -19.93
CA ARG A 86 -0.12 -16.12 -19.69
C ARG A 86 -0.61 -15.76 -18.30
N VAL A 87 -1.88 -15.39 -18.20
CA VAL A 87 -2.57 -15.10 -16.93
C VAL A 87 -3.77 -16.01 -16.80
N ASN A 88 -3.88 -16.72 -15.69
CA ASN A 88 -5.06 -17.48 -15.31
C ASN A 88 -5.63 -16.87 -14.03
N GLY A 89 -6.94 -16.74 -13.94
CA GLY A 89 -7.57 -16.25 -12.73
C GLY A 89 -8.87 -16.96 -12.40
N ARG A 90 -9.16 -16.96 -11.10
CA ARG A 90 -10.41 -17.45 -10.51
C ARG A 90 -10.95 -16.33 -9.61
N VAL A 91 -12.24 -16.08 -9.74
CA VAL A 91 -12.94 -15.09 -8.94
C VAL A 91 -14.10 -15.79 -8.26
N ASP A 92 -14.12 -15.72 -6.94
CA ASP A 92 -15.21 -16.24 -6.10
C ASP A 92 -15.82 -15.09 -5.30
N ALA A 93 -17.09 -15.20 -4.92
CA ALA A 93 -17.66 -14.30 -3.92
C ALA A 93 -17.05 -14.61 -2.55
N ASP A 94 -16.70 -13.58 -1.77
CA ASP A 94 -16.19 -13.74 -0.40
C ASP A 94 -16.96 -12.84 0.55
N ARG A 95 -18.16 -13.31 0.93
CA ARG A 95 -19.13 -12.58 1.76
C ARG A 95 -18.62 -12.19 3.15
N ARG A 96 -17.48 -12.74 3.59
CA ARG A 96 -16.81 -12.33 4.82
C ARG A 96 -16.29 -10.89 4.77
N TYR A 97 -16.15 -10.35 3.56
CA TYR A 97 -15.68 -9.00 3.29
C TYR A 97 -16.79 -8.14 2.69
N GLY A 98 -18.06 -8.51 2.84
CA GLY A 98 -19.23 -7.80 2.32
C GLY A 98 -19.95 -8.54 1.18
N ASP A 99 -21.22 -8.21 0.94
CA ASP A 99 -22.10 -8.97 0.04
C ASP A 99 -21.64 -8.99 -1.42
N ASN A 100 -20.92 -7.95 -1.83
CA ASN A 100 -20.41 -7.75 -3.18
C ASN A 100 -18.91 -8.00 -3.32
N ALA A 101 -18.24 -8.34 -2.22
CA ALA A 101 -16.80 -8.59 -2.25
C ALA A 101 -16.49 -9.84 -3.07
N MET A 102 -15.49 -9.70 -3.93
CA MET A 102 -14.97 -10.80 -4.72
C MET A 102 -13.50 -11.03 -4.42
N LYS A 103 -13.18 -12.29 -4.15
CA LYS A 103 -11.82 -12.77 -4.01
C LYS A 103 -11.30 -13.16 -5.38
N ILE A 104 -10.37 -12.39 -5.90
CA ILE A 104 -9.69 -12.63 -7.17
C ILE A 104 -8.36 -13.31 -6.86
N GLN A 105 -8.21 -14.53 -7.32
CA GLN A 105 -6.95 -15.27 -7.31
C GLN A 105 -6.39 -15.28 -8.72
N VAL A 106 -5.24 -14.65 -8.93
CA VAL A 106 -4.58 -14.60 -10.24
C VAL A 106 -3.26 -15.31 -10.15
N SER A 107 -2.94 -16.09 -11.18
CA SER A 107 -1.63 -16.67 -11.41
C SER A 107 -1.13 -16.23 -12.77
N ALA A 108 0.09 -15.70 -12.84
CA ALA A 108 0.74 -15.31 -14.07
C ALA A 108 1.98 -16.15 -14.29
N THR A 109 2.22 -16.49 -15.56
CA THR A 109 3.40 -17.21 -16.02
C THR A 109 4.11 -16.36 -17.07
N TYR A 110 5.39 -16.10 -16.82
CA TYR A 110 6.31 -15.43 -17.74
C TYR A 110 7.60 -16.24 -17.82
N LYS A 111 7.97 -16.65 -19.04
CA LYS A 111 9.03 -17.66 -19.25
C LYS A 111 8.73 -18.89 -18.38
N ASP A 112 9.67 -19.34 -17.55
CA ASP A 112 9.52 -20.52 -16.68
C ASP A 112 9.13 -20.18 -15.24
N GLN A 113 8.78 -18.92 -14.96
CA GLN A 113 8.40 -18.47 -13.63
C GLN A 113 6.90 -18.29 -13.54
N THR A 114 6.33 -18.73 -12.42
CA THR A 114 4.91 -18.51 -12.11
C THR A 114 4.81 -17.84 -10.75
N ARG A 115 3.97 -16.81 -10.66
CA ARG A 115 3.61 -16.15 -9.41
C ARG A 115 2.10 -16.13 -9.28
N SER A 116 1.60 -15.98 -8.05
CA SER A 116 0.18 -15.82 -7.79
C SER A 116 -0.06 -14.72 -6.76
N ILE A 117 -1.19 -14.02 -6.92
CA ILE A 117 -1.70 -13.06 -5.94
C ILE A 117 -3.16 -13.38 -5.63
N THR A 118 -3.60 -12.94 -4.45
CA THR A 118 -5.01 -12.90 -4.10
C THR A 118 -5.35 -11.45 -3.73
N ARG A 119 -6.39 -10.91 -4.35
CA ARG A 119 -6.96 -9.60 -4.04
C ARG A 119 -8.41 -9.77 -3.65
N ILE A 120 -8.88 -8.97 -2.70
CA ILE A 120 -10.30 -8.83 -2.40
C ILE A 120 -10.68 -7.43 -2.85
N VAL A 121 -11.74 -7.33 -3.65
CA VAL A 121 -12.19 -6.07 -4.24
C VAL A 121 -13.72 -6.05 -4.26
N ASP A 122 -14.32 -4.86 -4.32
CA ASP A 122 -15.76 -4.72 -4.54
C ASP A 122 -16.13 -5.06 -6.00
N GLY A 123 -17.13 -5.92 -6.17
CA GLY A 123 -17.62 -6.43 -7.44
C GLY A 123 -18.85 -5.73 -8.02
N THR A 124 -19.38 -4.67 -7.40
CA THR A 124 -20.56 -3.96 -7.94
C THR A 124 -20.30 -2.55 -8.46
N GLN A 125 -19.24 -1.88 -8.01
CA GLN A 125 -19.06 -0.47 -8.38
C GLN A 125 -18.25 -0.28 -9.67
N LYS A 126 -18.76 0.62 -10.54
CA LYS A 126 -18.05 1.16 -11.72
C LYS A 126 -17.11 2.32 -11.37
N THR A 127 -17.25 2.86 -10.15
CA THR A 127 -16.44 3.95 -9.59
C THR A 127 -15.81 3.41 -8.31
N ARG A 128 -14.54 3.74 -8.02
CA ARG A 128 -13.92 3.31 -6.75
C ARG A 128 -14.49 4.14 -5.60
N SER A 129 -14.77 3.51 -4.46
CA SER A 129 -15.07 4.20 -3.19
C SER A 129 -13.78 4.71 -2.54
N THR A 130 -13.88 5.76 -1.71
CA THR A 130 -12.77 6.26 -0.89
C THR A 130 -12.15 5.17 0.00
N THR A 131 -12.94 4.16 0.37
CA THR A 131 -12.55 3.09 1.29
C THR A 131 -11.74 1.96 0.64
N GLU A 132 -11.68 1.91 -0.70
CA GLU A 132 -10.91 0.90 -1.43
C GLU A 132 -9.38 1.15 -1.43
N PHE A 133 -8.95 2.29 -0.88
CA PHE A 133 -7.55 2.72 -0.91
C PHE A 133 -6.87 2.48 0.44
N ALA A 134 -5.57 2.16 0.38
CA ALA A 134 -4.71 2.24 1.56
C ALA A 134 -4.52 3.69 2.01
N LEU A 135 -4.49 4.62 1.04
CA LEU A 135 -4.42 6.05 1.24
C LEU A 135 -5.27 6.77 0.19
N PHE A 136 -6.25 7.54 0.66
CA PHE A 136 -7.03 8.47 -0.15
C PHE A 136 -6.84 9.90 0.38
N LEU A 137 -6.60 10.84 -0.53
CA LEU A 137 -6.60 12.27 -0.24
C LEU A 137 -7.54 12.98 -1.23
N ASP A 138 -8.44 13.83 -0.72
CA ASP A 138 -9.24 14.70 -1.59
C ASP A 138 -8.40 15.87 -2.17
N ASP A 139 -7.20 16.10 -1.62
CA ASP A 139 -6.25 17.11 -2.08
C ASP A 139 -4.90 16.51 -2.53
N ASP A 140 -3.82 17.30 -2.47
CA ASP A 140 -2.47 16.94 -2.88
C ASP A 140 -1.82 15.95 -1.90
N LEU A 141 -1.04 15.00 -2.45
CA LEU A 141 -0.04 14.25 -1.68
C LEU A 141 1.34 14.85 -1.90
N VAL A 142 2.01 15.28 -0.84
CA VAL A 142 3.41 15.75 -0.90
C VAL A 142 4.33 14.86 -0.06
N VAL A 143 5.28 14.19 -0.72
CA VAL A 143 6.37 13.47 -0.04
C VAL A 143 7.63 14.32 -0.11
N GLY A 144 7.91 15.01 0.99
CA GLY A 144 9.04 15.95 1.11
C GLY A 144 10.42 15.30 1.17
N SER A 145 11.46 16.11 1.02
CA SER A 145 12.86 15.67 1.14
C SER A 145 13.15 15.00 2.49
N GLY A 146 13.84 13.86 2.47
CA GLY A 146 14.20 13.10 3.68
C GLY A 146 13.03 12.33 4.29
N LYS A 147 11.87 12.31 3.64
CA LYS A 147 10.69 11.54 4.05
C LYS A 147 10.52 10.30 3.19
N LYS A 148 9.96 9.25 3.78
CA LYS A 148 9.66 8.01 3.08
C LYS A 148 8.27 7.54 3.42
N LEU A 149 7.44 7.31 2.41
CA LEU A 149 6.12 6.71 2.56
C LEU A 149 6.09 5.38 1.80
N SER A 150 5.82 4.30 2.52
CA SER A 150 5.64 2.97 1.94
C SER A 150 4.18 2.53 2.10
N ILE A 151 3.55 2.08 1.03
CA ILE A 151 2.14 1.73 1.00
C ILE A 151 1.99 0.31 0.46
N GLU A 152 1.35 -0.56 1.24
CA GLU A 152 0.86 -1.87 0.81
C GLU A 152 -0.64 -1.75 0.51
N GLY A 153 -0.97 -1.57 -0.77
CA GLY A 153 -2.32 -1.29 -1.26
C GLY A 153 -2.36 -0.06 -2.17
N ASP A 154 -3.57 0.35 -2.54
CA ASP A 154 -3.76 1.38 -3.55
C ASP A 154 -3.71 2.79 -2.96
N LEU A 155 -3.21 3.75 -3.72
CA LEU A 155 -3.15 5.16 -3.38
C LEU A 155 -3.94 5.96 -4.40
N HIS A 156 -4.74 6.90 -3.92
CA HIS A 156 -5.38 7.91 -4.74
C HIS A 156 -5.27 9.31 -4.14
N ALA A 157 -5.02 10.30 -5.00
CA ALA A 157 -5.15 11.71 -4.68
C ALA A 157 -6.05 12.39 -5.72
N ASN A 158 -7.11 13.06 -5.30
CA ASN A 158 -8.00 13.82 -6.19
C ASN A 158 -7.30 15.07 -6.77
N ASN A 159 -6.14 15.46 -6.23
CA ASN A 159 -5.29 16.50 -6.79
C ASN A 159 -3.94 15.89 -7.26
N ASN A 160 -2.80 16.53 -7.02
CA ASN A 160 -1.48 16.09 -7.48
C ASN A 160 -0.84 15.11 -6.50
N ILE A 161 0.07 14.28 -7.02
CA ILE A 161 1.03 13.53 -6.22
C ILE A 161 2.41 14.10 -6.51
N GLN A 162 3.05 14.68 -5.50
CA GLN A 162 4.35 15.33 -5.60
C GLN A 162 5.39 14.63 -4.73
N VAL A 163 6.42 14.07 -5.37
CA VAL A 163 7.60 13.53 -4.68
C VAL A 163 8.76 14.48 -4.90
N GLN A 164 9.14 15.21 -3.85
CA GLN A 164 10.22 16.18 -3.90
C GLN A 164 11.59 15.48 -3.98
N PRO A 165 12.65 16.15 -4.48
CA PRO A 165 14.00 15.59 -4.46
C PRO A 165 14.41 15.09 -3.08
N GLY A 166 14.88 13.84 -2.99
CA GLY A 166 15.23 13.20 -1.71
C GLY A 166 14.06 12.62 -0.91
N GLY A 167 12.82 12.81 -1.38
CA GLY A 167 11.63 12.09 -0.89
C GLY A 167 11.50 10.73 -1.57
N VAL A 168 10.90 9.76 -0.87
CA VAL A 168 10.72 8.40 -1.38
C VAL A 168 9.27 7.97 -1.19
N LEU A 169 8.57 7.70 -2.30
CA LEU A 169 7.26 7.06 -2.30
C LEU A 169 7.39 5.65 -2.89
N ASN A 170 6.93 4.65 -2.13
CA ASN A 170 6.85 3.25 -2.54
C ASN A 170 5.40 2.78 -2.43
N VAL A 171 4.84 2.26 -3.52
CA VAL A 171 3.44 1.81 -3.57
C VAL A 171 3.39 0.40 -4.15
N ASP A 172 3.09 -0.56 -3.28
CA ASP A 172 2.74 -1.94 -3.61
C ASP A 172 1.22 -2.02 -3.87
N GLY A 173 0.81 -1.40 -4.97
CA GLY A 173 -0.58 -1.28 -5.41
C GLY A 173 -0.71 -0.35 -6.60
N ALA A 174 -1.95 0.03 -6.92
CA ALA A 174 -2.25 1.04 -7.92
C ALA A 174 -1.98 2.44 -7.38
N LEU A 175 -1.24 3.25 -8.13
CA LEU A 175 -1.09 4.68 -7.88
C LEU A 175 -1.92 5.46 -8.88
N SER A 176 -2.76 6.37 -8.39
CA SER A 176 -3.65 7.16 -9.24
C SER A 176 -3.76 8.60 -8.73
N SER A 177 -3.85 9.54 -9.66
CA SER A 177 -4.12 10.96 -9.39
C SER A 177 -5.13 11.46 -10.42
N SER A 178 -6.01 12.37 -10.01
CA SER A 178 -6.90 13.05 -10.95
C SER A 178 -6.27 14.21 -11.69
N ARG A 179 -5.07 14.63 -11.28
CA ARG A 179 -4.30 15.68 -11.97
C ARG A 179 -2.96 15.15 -12.44
N GLN A 180 -1.90 15.39 -11.67
CA GLN A 180 -0.53 15.12 -12.11
C GLN A 180 0.26 14.31 -11.08
N LEU A 181 1.19 13.52 -11.59
CA LEU A 181 2.25 12.90 -10.82
C LEU A 181 3.57 13.62 -11.12
N ILE A 182 4.13 14.27 -10.10
CA ILE A 182 5.31 15.13 -10.18
C ILE A 182 6.44 14.50 -9.36
N GLY A 183 7.59 14.27 -9.99
CA GLY A 183 8.76 13.66 -9.35
C GLY A 183 8.94 12.18 -9.67
N THR A 184 9.91 11.53 -9.01
CA THR A 184 10.23 10.12 -9.24
C THR A 184 9.71 9.26 -8.11
N VAL A 185 8.77 8.37 -8.41
CA VAL A 185 8.30 7.35 -7.48
C VAL A 185 9.21 6.12 -7.62
N THR A 186 9.78 5.65 -6.50
CA THR A 186 10.92 4.70 -6.51
C THR A 186 10.49 3.25 -6.78
N ALA A 187 9.27 2.90 -6.36
CA ALA A 187 8.65 1.63 -6.70
C ALA A 187 7.15 1.86 -6.90
N MET A 188 6.72 1.87 -8.16
CA MET A 188 5.31 1.77 -8.54
C MET A 188 5.10 0.41 -9.17
N LEU A 189 4.13 -0.35 -8.67
CA LEU A 189 3.66 -1.54 -9.36
C LEU A 189 2.76 -1.19 -10.55
N TYR A 190 2.01 -0.08 -10.46
CA TYR A 190 1.11 0.37 -11.52
C TYR A 190 0.82 1.88 -11.44
N THR A 191 0.57 2.50 -12.60
CA THR A 191 0.08 3.87 -12.72
C THR A 191 -1.26 3.84 -13.45
N GLU A 192 -2.33 4.21 -12.76
CA GLU A 192 -3.64 4.43 -13.37
C GLU A 192 -3.65 5.87 -13.89
N GLN A 193 -3.46 6.04 -15.21
CA GLN A 193 -2.99 7.31 -15.76
C GLN A 193 -3.99 8.47 -15.73
N PHE A 194 -5.26 8.23 -15.42
CA PHE A 194 -6.27 9.28 -15.27
C PHE A 194 -7.38 8.81 -14.33
N GLY A 195 -7.20 9.03 -13.03
CA GLY A 195 -8.28 8.80 -12.07
C GLY A 195 -9.32 9.89 -12.25
N ARG A 196 -10.56 9.55 -12.60
CA ARG A 196 -11.65 10.51 -12.37
C ARG A 196 -11.68 10.86 -10.88
N LEU A 197 -12.15 12.07 -10.55
CA LEU A 197 -12.42 12.43 -9.16
C LEU A 197 -13.21 11.31 -8.50
N VAL A 198 -12.68 10.79 -7.40
CA VAL A 198 -13.40 9.85 -6.55
C VAL A 198 -14.28 10.69 -5.62
N PRO A 199 -15.61 10.57 -5.71
CA PRO A 199 -16.50 11.35 -4.86
C PRO A 199 -16.39 10.91 -3.41
N ASN A 200 -16.56 11.85 -2.49
CA ASN A 200 -16.73 11.53 -1.08
C ASN A 200 -18.05 10.74 -0.87
N ASP A 201 -17.93 9.50 -0.42
CA ASP A 201 -19.02 8.58 -0.12
C ASP A 201 -19.12 8.24 1.37
N LEU A 202 -18.48 9.05 2.23
CA LEU A 202 -18.45 8.85 3.68
C LEU A 202 -19.61 9.53 4.40
N PRO A 203 -20.06 8.99 5.54
CA PRO A 203 -21.04 9.64 6.40
C PRO A 203 -20.51 10.97 6.98
N THR A 204 -21.42 11.91 7.23
CA THR A 204 -21.10 13.14 7.97
C THR A 204 -21.04 12.86 9.47
N LEU A 205 -20.29 13.68 10.22
CA LEU A 205 -20.29 13.61 11.70
C LEU A 205 -21.69 13.80 12.29
N GLY A 206 -22.54 14.63 11.68
CA GLY A 206 -23.93 14.79 12.10
C GLY A 206 -24.75 13.50 11.97
N ALA A 207 -24.52 12.74 10.89
CA ALA A 207 -25.16 11.42 10.73
C ALA A 207 -24.67 10.44 11.81
N LEU A 208 -23.35 10.38 12.06
CA LEU A 208 -22.78 9.53 13.11
C LEU A 208 -23.25 9.93 14.51
N TYR A 209 -23.41 11.21 14.79
CA TYR A 209 -23.97 11.71 16.04
C TYR A 209 -25.40 11.20 16.25
N SER A 210 -26.24 11.26 15.22
CA SER A 210 -27.63 10.78 15.30
C SER A 210 -27.75 9.27 15.50
N GLN A 211 -26.72 8.51 15.12
CA GLN A 211 -26.63 7.05 15.24
C GLN A 211 -25.80 6.59 16.45
N ALA A 212 -25.31 7.53 17.26
CA ALA A 212 -24.44 7.23 18.38
C ALA A 212 -25.10 6.27 19.38
N THR A 213 -24.55 5.06 19.48
CA THR A 213 -24.92 4.10 20.55
C THR A 213 -24.35 4.51 21.89
N GLN A 214 -23.23 5.23 21.88
CA GLN A 214 -22.61 5.83 23.07
C GLN A 214 -22.21 7.25 22.71
N LEU A 215 -22.72 8.22 23.49
CA LEU A 215 -22.39 9.63 23.34
C LEU A 215 -21.62 10.09 24.56
N ILE A 216 -20.40 10.59 24.35
CA ILE A 216 -19.48 10.95 25.42
C ILE A 216 -19.11 12.42 25.28
N GLY A 217 -19.45 13.20 26.31
CA GLY A 217 -19.08 14.61 26.39
C GLY A 217 -17.61 14.81 26.75
N GLY A 218 -16.98 15.81 26.12
CA GLY A 218 -15.65 16.30 26.48
C GLY A 218 -14.49 15.38 26.08
N ASN A 219 -13.29 15.74 26.53
CA ASN A 219 -12.06 15.03 26.18
C ASN A 219 -11.98 13.65 26.86
N GLN A 220 -11.55 12.64 26.11
CA GLN A 220 -11.41 11.27 26.58
C GLN A 220 -9.97 10.76 26.47
N THR A 221 -9.58 9.90 27.41
CA THR A 221 -8.31 9.18 27.39
C THR A 221 -8.56 7.72 27.72
N LEU A 222 -8.26 6.84 26.78
CA LEU A 222 -8.52 5.41 26.84
C LEU A 222 -7.19 4.64 26.78
N PRO A 223 -6.53 4.42 27.93
CA PRO A 223 -5.16 3.90 27.98
C PRO A 223 -5.04 2.39 27.75
N PHE A 224 -6.16 1.66 27.69
CA PHE A 224 -6.21 0.20 27.55
C PHE A 224 -7.00 -0.28 26.33
N GLY A 225 -7.48 0.66 25.51
CA GLY A 225 -8.21 0.40 24.29
C GLY A 225 -9.71 0.55 24.46
N LEU A 226 -10.47 -0.15 23.62
CA LEU A 226 -11.92 -0.07 23.53
C LEU A 226 -12.50 -1.47 23.33
N THR A 227 -13.62 -1.73 23.99
CA THR A 227 -14.43 -2.92 23.72
C THR A 227 -15.84 -2.43 23.48
N LEU A 228 -16.30 -2.58 22.25
CA LEU A 228 -17.60 -2.13 21.81
C LEU A 228 -18.34 -3.31 21.18
N ALA A 229 -19.68 -3.25 21.19
CA ALA A 229 -20.49 -4.22 20.47
C ALA A 229 -20.31 -4.02 18.96
N ASN A 230 -20.64 -5.04 18.17
CA ASN A 230 -20.69 -4.88 16.71
C ASN A 230 -21.75 -3.83 16.34
N ASP A 231 -21.49 -3.11 15.25
CA ASP A 231 -22.37 -2.08 14.68
C ASP A 231 -22.63 -0.91 15.63
N SER A 232 -21.71 -0.68 16.57
CA SER A 232 -21.78 0.43 17.51
C SER A 232 -21.09 1.68 16.98
N VAL A 233 -21.68 2.83 17.30
CA VAL A 233 -21.10 4.15 17.08
C VAL A 233 -20.76 4.76 18.44
N TYR A 234 -19.48 4.94 18.71
CA TYR A 234 -18.92 5.58 19.90
C TYR A 234 -18.53 7.02 19.55
N TYR A 235 -19.30 7.98 20.04
CA TYR A 235 -19.19 9.38 19.65
C TYR A 235 -18.60 10.22 20.79
N VAL A 236 -17.55 10.99 20.51
CA VAL A 236 -16.82 11.82 21.47
C VAL A 236 -16.91 13.29 21.07
N GLN A 237 -17.57 14.09 21.91
CA GLN A 237 -17.71 15.54 21.75
C GLN A 237 -16.50 16.28 22.33
N GLY A 238 -15.33 16.00 21.78
CA GLY A 238 -14.06 16.50 22.26
C GLY A 238 -12.89 15.74 21.64
N ASN A 239 -11.70 15.85 22.26
CA ASN A 239 -10.52 15.14 21.80
C ASN A 239 -10.45 13.72 22.37
N LEU A 240 -9.95 12.78 21.59
CA LEU A 240 -9.74 11.39 22.03
C LEU A 240 -8.24 11.04 22.04
N ARG A 241 -7.78 10.45 23.15
CA ARG A 241 -6.48 9.80 23.27
C ARG A 241 -6.66 8.30 23.44
N LEU A 242 -5.98 7.50 22.64
CA LEU A 242 -6.21 6.05 22.59
C LEU A 242 -4.91 5.25 22.45
N GLN A 243 -4.83 4.12 23.15
CA GLN A 243 -3.85 3.05 22.93
C GLN A 243 -4.43 1.75 23.48
N GLY A 244 -3.92 0.59 23.06
CA GLY A 244 -4.30 -0.71 23.61
C GLY A 244 -5.17 -1.55 22.68
N SER A 245 -5.94 -2.47 23.26
CA SER A 245 -6.64 -3.51 22.49
C SER A 245 -8.03 -3.05 22.05
N LEU A 246 -8.39 -3.31 20.80
CA LEU A 246 -9.67 -2.95 20.21
C LEU A 246 -10.49 -4.21 19.92
N ARG A 247 -11.66 -4.34 20.57
CA ARG A 247 -12.57 -5.49 20.44
C ARG A 247 -13.91 -5.06 19.87
N GLY A 248 -14.42 -5.81 18.88
CA GLY A 248 -15.69 -5.58 18.20
C GLY A 248 -15.54 -4.91 16.84
N CYS A 249 -16.66 -4.72 16.14
CA CYS A 249 -16.76 -4.01 14.86
C CYS A 249 -17.49 -2.67 15.07
N ALA A 250 -16.78 -1.53 15.05
CA ALA A 250 -17.36 -0.27 15.50
C ALA A 250 -16.82 0.97 14.78
N ILE A 251 -17.62 2.03 14.83
CA ILE A 251 -17.21 3.39 14.45
C ILE A 251 -16.90 4.20 15.70
N VAL A 252 -15.78 4.88 15.70
CA VAL A 252 -15.39 5.86 16.71
C VAL A 252 -15.36 7.23 16.05
N ALA A 253 -16.28 8.11 16.42
CA ALA A 253 -16.40 9.46 15.88
C ALA A 253 -15.96 10.50 16.91
N VAL A 254 -15.13 11.45 16.50
CA VAL A 254 -14.47 12.42 17.37
C VAL A 254 -14.63 13.82 16.77
N GLU A 255 -15.35 14.72 17.44
CA GLU A 255 -15.48 16.14 17.02
C GLU A 255 -14.15 16.90 17.13
N GLY A 256 -13.24 16.44 18.00
CA GLY A 256 -11.92 17.03 18.18
C GLY A 256 -10.80 16.31 17.43
N ASN A 257 -9.61 16.39 17.99
CA ASN A 257 -8.43 15.67 17.50
C ASN A 257 -8.41 14.24 18.06
N LEU A 258 -7.93 13.30 17.24
CA LEU A 258 -7.63 11.94 17.63
C LEU A 258 -6.12 11.75 17.76
N LYS A 259 -5.64 11.37 18.95
CA LYS A 259 -4.23 11.08 19.19
C LYS A 259 -4.03 9.67 19.68
N PHE A 260 -3.31 8.85 18.91
CA PHE A 260 -2.78 7.60 19.44
C PHE A 260 -1.63 7.90 20.40
N THR A 261 -1.62 7.28 21.57
CA THR A 261 -0.56 7.46 22.59
C THR A 261 0.39 6.27 22.69
N GLY A 262 0.07 5.18 21.99
CA GLY A 262 0.82 3.93 21.94
C GLY A 262 0.30 3.05 20.82
N ASP A 263 0.66 1.77 20.85
CA ASP A 263 0.19 0.81 19.85
C ASP A 263 -1.30 0.49 20.03
N THR A 264 -2.00 0.24 18.93
CA THR A 264 -3.32 -0.38 18.93
C THR A 264 -3.33 -1.69 18.17
N ASN A 265 -4.07 -2.67 18.69
CA ASN A 265 -4.17 -4.00 18.11
C ASN A 265 -5.62 -4.48 18.15
N TYR A 266 -6.06 -5.23 17.15
CA TYR A 266 -7.33 -5.95 17.23
C TYR A 266 -7.21 -7.08 18.27
N ALA A 267 -8.20 -7.19 19.13
CA ALA A 267 -8.25 -8.20 20.19
C ALA A 267 -8.53 -9.61 19.63
N ASP A 268 -9.19 -9.67 18.47
CA ASP A 268 -9.54 -10.89 17.75
C ASP A 268 -9.63 -10.62 16.23
N PRO A 269 -9.64 -11.68 15.39
CA PRO A 269 -9.65 -11.55 13.92
C PRO A 269 -10.92 -10.92 13.34
N ASP A 270 -12.00 -10.85 14.12
CA ASP A 270 -13.28 -10.30 13.67
C ASP A 270 -13.44 -8.82 14.05
N SER A 271 -12.55 -8.30 14.90
CA SER A 271 -12.54 -6.90 15.28
C SER A 271 -12.09 -6.00 14.15
N LEU A 272 -12.77 -4.85 14.04
CA LEU A 272 -12.54 -3.85 13.02
C LEU A 272 -13.01 -2.48 13.49
N TYR A 273 -12.19 -1.45 13.32
CA TYR A 273 -12.50 -0.11 13.81
C TYR A 273 -12.32 0.92 12.70
N VAL A 274 -13.30 1.81 12.60
CA VAL A 274 -13.24 3.00 11.74
C VAL A 274 -13.24 4.23 12.64
N PHE A 275 -12.24 5.10 12.46
CA PHE A 275 -12.07 6.30 13.26
C PHE A 275 -12.35 7.52 12.41
N PHE A 276 -13.38 8.28 12.76
CA PHE A 276 -13.64 9.61 12.24
C PHE A 276 -13.12 10.66 13.23
N ALA A 277 -12.34 11.61 12.74
CA ALA A 277 -11.98 12.82 13.46
C ALA A 277 -12.32 14.04 12.61
N GLU A 278 -13.00 15.02 13.21
CA GLU A 278 -13.14 16.34 12.58
C GLU A 278 -11.77 17.00 12.47
N GLY A 279 -11.01 16.99 13.57
CA GLY A 279 -9.67 17.58 13.64
C GLY A 279 -8.54 16.61 13.29
N ASN A 280 -7.33 16.97 13.71
CA ASN A 280 -6.12 16.24 13.33
C ASN A 280 -6.09 14.82 13.92
N ILE A 281 -5.53 13.89 13.15
CA ILE A 281 -5.18 12.54 13.61
C ILE A 281 -3.67 12.45 13.77
N ARG A 282 -3.17 11.95 14.91
CA ARG A 282 -1.72 11.79 15.14
C ARG A 282 -1.35 10.36 15.51
N VAL A 283 -0.44 9.78 14.73
CA VAL A 283 0.19 8.48 15.00
C VAL A 283 1.63 8.72 15.46
N PRO A 284 1.97 8.33 16.71
CA PRO A 284 3.28 8.64 17.31
C PRO A 284 4.41 7.76 16.77
N ALA A 285 5.65 8.22 17.00
CA ALA A 285 6.85 7.62 16.42
C ALA A 285 7.01 6.14 16.81
N GLY A 286 7.34 5.31 15.82
CA GLY A 286 7.60 3.89 15.98
C GLY A 286 6.39 3.06 16.44
N ARG A 287 5.17 3.62 16.41
CA ARG A 287 3.96 2.91 16.83
C ARG A 287 3.17 2.34 15.68
N ARG A 288 2.49 1.24 15.99
CA ARG A 288 1.56 0.57 15.10
C ARG A 288 0.14 0.84 15.54
N VAL A 289 -0.66 1.35 14.61
CA VAL A 289 -2.09 1.59 14.78
C VAL A 289 -2.88 0.70 13.82
N VAL A 290 -3.96 0.12 14.31
CA VAL A 290 -4.95 -0.58 13.48
C VAL A 290 -6.25 0.22 13.38
N GLY A 291 -6.91 0.12 12.23
CA GLY A 291 -8.17 0.81 11.93
C GLY A 291 -8.08 1.66 10.67
N LEU A 292 -9.24 1.95 10.08
CA LEU A 292 -9.35 3.00 9.06
C LEU A 292 -9.36 4.35 9.76
N LEU A 293 -8.44 5.24 9.37
CA LEU A 293 -8.36 6.59 9.93
C LEU A 293 -8.94 7.58 8.93
N ILE A 294 -9.92 8.37 9.35
CA ILE A 294 -10.64 9.32 8.50
C ILE A 294 -10.54 10.70 9.16
N SER A 295 -9.82 11.60 8.51
CA SER A 295 -9.73 13.02 8.91
C SER A 295 -10.64 13.84 8.01
N LEU A 296 -11.59 14.55 8.59
CA LEU A 296 -12.61 15.29 7.85
C LEU A 296 -12.17 16.73 7.55
N ASP A 297 -11.61 17.44 8.53
CA ASP A 297 -11.17 18.85 8.47
C ASP A 297 -9.88 19.05 9.27
N GLY A 298 -8.91 18.19 9.03
CA GLY A 298 -7.67 18.14 9.78
C GLY A 298 -6.57 17.35 9.10
N ASN A 299 -5.36 17.53 9.61
CA ASN A 299 -4.19 16.82 9.09
C ASN A 299 -4.05 15.44 9.72
N VAL A 300 -3.50 14.49 8.96
CA VAL A 300 -3.01 13.23 9.50
C VAL A 300 -1.49 13.32 9.66
N VAL A 301 -1.02 13.30 10.90
CA VAL A 301 0.40 13.39 11.24
C VAL A 301 0.94 11.99 11.54
N LEU A 302 1.84 11.52 10.67
CA LEU A 302 2.59 10.29 10.88
C LEU A 302 4.00 10.64 11.34
N GLU A 303 4.31 10.32 12.59
CA GLU A 303 5.65 10.49 13.12
C GLU A 303 6.64 9.46 12.55
N ASP A 304 7.94 9.64 12.82
CA ASP A 304 8.97 8.75 12.28
C ASP A 304 8.72 7.28 12.68
N LYS A 305 8.77 6.40 11.68
CA LYS A 305 8.50 4.96 11.74
C LYS A 305 7.08 4.59 12.18
N ALA A 306 6.12 5.51 12.07
CA ALA A 306 4.71 5.21 12.30
C ALA A 306 4.19 4.16 11.30
N GLN A 307 3.31 3.29 11.77
CA GLN A 307 2.70 2.22 10.98
C GLN A 307 1.18 2.23 11.15
N VAL A 308 0.44 2.19 10.05
CA VAL A 308 -1.03 2.09 10.07
C VAL A 308 -1.47 0.88 9.26
N THR A 309 -2.34 0.05 9.83
CA THR A 309 -2.98 -1.08 9.16
C THR A 309 -4.50 -0.89 9.17
N GLY A 310 -5.07 -0.67 8.00
CA GLY A 310 -6.48 -0.33 7.80
C GLY A 310 -6.62 0.55 6.58
N GLY A 311 -6.18 1.79 6.73
CA GLY A 311 -6.09 2.78 5.68
C GLY A 311 -6.12 4.19 6.26
N ILE A 312 -5.91 5.19 5.42
CA ILE A 312 -6.07 6.60 5.76
C ILE A 312 -6.91 7.27 4.67
N ILE A 313 -7.90 8.04 5.08
CA ILE A 313 -8.70 8.92 4.22
C ILE A 313 -8.56 10.34 4.80
N ILE A 314 -8.21 11.29 3.94
CA ILE A 314 -8.13 12.71 4.30
C ILE A 314 -9.04 13.46 3.33
N LEU A 315 -10.07 14.11 3.86
CA LEU A 315 -10.99 14.91 3.06
C LEU A 315 -10.48 16.34 2.96
N ASP A 316 -10.51 17.11 4.05
CA ASP A 316 -9.95 18.46 4.08
C ASP A 316 -8.73 18.46 5.02
N GLY A 317 -7.52 18.61 4.45
CA GLY A 317 -6.25 18.61 5.17
C GLY A 317 -5.12 17.80 4.50
N ASP A 318 -3.96 17.79 5.13
CA ASP A 318 -2.74 17.18 4.59
C ASP A 318 -2.32 15.88 5.30
N LEU A 319 -1.64 15.00 4.57
CA LEU A 319 -0.78 13.97 5.16
C LEU A 319 0.59 14.55 5.52
N GLN A 320 0.90 14.66 6.81
CA GLN A 320 2.17 15.21 7.31
C GLN A 320 3.13 14.11 7.78
N LEU A 321 4.22 13.91 7.05
CA LEU A 321 5.26 12.93 7.38
C LEU A 321 6.41 13.58 8.19
N GLN A 322 6.70 13.06 9.38
CA GLN A 322 7.87 13.49 10.16
C GLN A 322 9.14 12.69 9.86
N GLY A 323 9.02 11.53 9.19
CA GLY A 323 10.17 10.72 8.77
C GLY A 323 9.74 9.61 7.81
N GLU A 324 10.07 8.36 8.16
CA GLU A 324 9.55 7.18 7.46
C GLU A 324 8.17 6.79 8.00
N ALA A 325 7.25 6.36 7.13
CA ALA A 325 5.97 5.78 7.56
C ALA A 325 5.54 4.64 6.62
N THR A 326 4.78 3.70 7.18
CA THR A 326 4.23 2.55 6.45
C THR A 326 2.72 2.48 6.60
N LEU A 327 2.01 2.38 5.49
CA LEU A 327 0.56 2.17 5.43
C LEU A 327 0.27 0.82 4.81
N LYS A 328 -0.70 0.11 5.37
CA LYS A 328 -1.17 -1.17 4.84
C LYS A 328 -2.68 -1.17 4.81
N HIS A 329 -3.24 -1.42 3.64
CA HIS A 329 -4.68 -1.59 3.49
C HIS A 329 -5.16 -2.86 4.18
N ASP A 330 -6.26 -2.77 4.92
CA ASP A 330 -6.99 -3.94 5.42
C ASP A 330 -8.18 -4.21 4.48
N PRO A 331 -8.19 -5.32 3.73
CA PRO A 331 -9.22 -5.60 2.74
C PRO A 331 -10.62 -5.85 3.34
N ARG A 332 -10.72 -5.98 4.67
CA ARG A 332 -12.02 -6.01 5.38
C ARG A 332 -12.72 -4.66 5.38
N ILE A 333 -11.97 -3.59 5.14
CA ILE A 333 -12.47 -2.22 5.09
C ILE A 333 -12.89 -1.90 3.67
N ASN A 334 -14.20 -1.71 3.47
CA ASN A 334 -14.78 -1.35 2.19
C ASN A 334 -16.11 -0.62 2.39
N THR A 335 -16.70 -0.18 1.27
CA THR A 335 -17.94 0.60 1.25
C THR A 335 -19.10 -0.15 1.90
N HIS A 336 -19.17 -1.47 1.74
CA HIS A 336 -20.25 -2.28 2.29
C HIS A 336 -20.17 -2.36 3.81
N LEU A 337 -18.97 -2.56 4.38
CA LEU A 337 -18.76 -2.46 5.82
C LEU A 337 -19.22 -1.10 6.36
N LEU A 338 -18.81 0.00 5.73
CA LEU A 338 -19.20 1.34 6.19
C LEU A 338 -20.71 1.52 6.12
N ARG A 339 -21.38 0.96 5.09
CA ARG A 339 -22.85 0.96 4.99
C ARG A 339 -23.51 0.09 6.05
N GLU A 340 -22.99 -1.09 6.35
CA GLU A 340 -23.49 -1.95 7.43
C GLU A 340 -23.39 -1.24 8.78
N LEU A 341 -22.23 -0.64 9.08
CA LEU A 341 -21.99 0.07 10.34
C LEU A 341 -22.78 1.37 10.50
N THR A 342 -23.13 2.03 9.39
CA THR A 342 -23.84 3.33 9.42
C THR A 342 -25.31 3.22 9.01
N GLY A 343 -25.79 2.04 8.60
CA GLY A 343 -27.12 1.86 8.03
C GLY A 343 -27.42 2.75 6.80
N MET A 344 -26.39 3.30 6.12
CA MET A 344 -26.59 4.14 4.95
C MET A 344 -27.10 3.30 3.76
N ALA A 345 -28.32 3.60 3.31
CA ALA A 345 -28.95 2.96 2.16
C ALA A 345 -28.36 3.47 0.82
N ASP A 346 -28.45 2.64 -0.22
CA ASP A 346 -28.06 2.98 -1.59
C ASP A 346 -28.87 4.19 -2.10
N ASN A 347 -28.27 5.38 -2.11
CA ASN A 347 -28.68 6.40 -3.05
C ASN A 347 -28.03 6.06 -4.40
N MET A 348 -28.72 5.20 -5.17
CA MET A 348 -28.37 4.90 -6.56
C MET A 348 -28.45 6.12 -7.47
#